data_AF-A0A1C6S8E9-F1
#
_entry.id   AF-A0A1C6S8E9-F1
#
_cell.length_a   1.000
_cell.length_b   1.000
_cell.length_c   1.000
_cell.angle_alpha   90.00
_cell.angle_beta   90.00
_cell.angle_gamma   90.00
#
_symmetry.space_group_name_H-M   'P 1'
#
loop_
_entity.id
_entity.type
_entity.pdbx_description
1 polymer ?
#
loop_
_entity_poly.entity_id
_entity_poly.type
_entity_poly.pdbx_seq_one_letter_code
_entity_poly.pdbx_strand_id
1 'polypeptide(L)'
;MIDGGCPRSRAASRHSSAKVNIPGWSISREWKVLLASDPEEGAVHRFLEDHPVLLPGGLGDIGPGGHHGPELGGVFSEPPLHGLARDRRPDFMWVTRSTSLITPVCIEIEKPSKRWFTKDGRPTSELTQALDQLTDWKVWFSEPENQSIFRKTYLRGQYDDRQLLPQYVLIYGRAKEFDSFEYHTRPDRLRKKRDYMRRPDESFMTFDSLEPKQERAELTTLAMTSDGPELLAIPPTLTTGPFTGYVATELRSPHAAVARNKLLSDQRKGHVVERWLHWQSVHEAPAHGLRTYSNRKGE
;
A
#
# COMPACT_ATOMS: atom_id res chain seq x y z
N MET A 1 54.56 -25.61 -28.17
CA MET A 1 55.38 -24.39 -28.06
C MET A 1 54.49 -23.21 -28.41
N ILE A 2 54.32 -22.30 -27.45
CA ILE A 2 53.80 -20.92 -27.55
C ILE A 2 52.30 -20.80 -27.89
N ASP A 3 51.40 -20.72 -26.91
CA ASP A 3 50.98 -19.55 -26.09
C ASP A 3 50.16 -18.50 -26.85
N GLY A 4 49.00 -18.13 -26.29
CA GLY A 4 48.09 -17.15 -26.90
C GLY A 4 46.67 -17.13 -26.32
N GLY A 5 46.53 -17.16 -25.00
CA GLY A 5 45.24 -16.95 -24.33
C GLY A 5 44.72 -15.52 -24.54
N CYS A 6 43.51 -15.40 -25.07
CA CYS A 6 42.78 -14.12 -25.15
C CYS A 6 41.70 -14.08 -24.05
N PRO A 7 41.79 -13.18 -23.06
CA PRO A 7 40.80 -13.05 -22.01
C PRO A 7 39.68 -12.10 -22.48
N ARG A 8 38.44 -12.60 -22.63
CA ARG A 8 37.27 -11.71 -22.73
C ARG A 8 36.56 -11.63 -21.39
N SER A 9 36.94 -10.58 -20.66
CA SER A 9 36.31 -10.09 -19.45
C SER A 9 34.80 -9.91 -19.61
N ARG A 10 34.02 -10.63 -18.80
CA ARG A 10 32.64 -10.24 -18.45
C ARG A 10 32.72 -9.04 -17.52
N ALA A 11 32.64 -7.83 -18.08
CA ALA A 11 32.33 -6.64 -17.30
C ALA A 11 30.83 -6.66 -16.98
N ALA A 12 30.45 -7.41 -15.94
CA ALA A 12 29.18 -7.19 -15.26
C ALA A 12 29.28 -5.80 -14.60
N SER A 13 28.58 -4.82 -15.16
CA SER A 13 28.40 -3.52 -14.53
C SER A 13 27.65 -3.73 -13.22
N ARG A 14 28.41 -3.85 -12.12
CA ARG A 14 27.90 -3.69 -10.77
C ARG A 14 27.73 -2.20 -10.54
N HIS A 15 26.58 -1.66 -10.93
CA HIS A 15 26.12 -0.43 -10.31
C HIS A 15 25.76 -0.78 -8.86
N SER A 16 26.69 -0.46 -7.96
CA SER A 16 26.47 -0.44 -6.53
C SER A 16 25.29 0.50 -6.27
N SER A 17 24.09 -0.06 -6.07
CA SER A 17 23.05 0.62 -5.33
C SER A 17 23.64 0.88 -3.95
N ALA A 18 24.00 2.13 -3.68
CA ALA A 18 24.24 2.56 -2.32
C ALA A 18 23.00 2.14 -1.52
N LYS A 19 23.16 1.18 -0.61
CA LYS A 19 22.10 0.79 0.32
C LYS A 19 21.73 2.06 1.07
N VAL A 20 20.61 2.68 0.68
CA VAL A 20 19.98 3.70 1.50
C VAL A 20 19.66 2.98 2.80
N ASN A 21 20.43 3.29 3.83
CA ASN A 21 20.23 2.73 5.14
C ASN A 21 18.86 3.23 5.58
N ILE A 22 17.85 2.37 5.51
CA ILE A 22 16.49 2.71 5.93
C ILE A 22 16.64 3.13 7.39
N PRO A 23 16.28 4.36 7.78
CA PRO A 23 16.11 4.65 9.19
C PRO A 23 14.79 4.02 9.65
N GLY A 24 14.61 2.71 9.45
CA GLY A 24 13.44 1.97 9.93
C GLY A 24 13.33 2.05 11.44
N TRP A 25 14.47 2.27 12.12
CA TRP A 25 14.55 2.62 13.53
C TRP A 25 13.92 3.98 13.86
N SER A 26 13.94 4.95 12.93
CA SER A 26 13.32 6.27 13.12
C SER A 26 11.81 6.20 12.98
N ILE A 27 11.28 5.57 11.91
CA ILE A 27 9.82 5.47 11.69
C ILE A 27 9.14 4.71 12.83
N SER A 28 9.68 3.56 13.25
CA SER A 28 9.13 2.80 14.38
C SER A 28 9.13 3.60 15.68
N ARG A 29 10.13 4.47 15.89
CA ARG A 29 10.20 5.34 17.07
C ARG A 29 9.20 6.48 16.99
N GLU A 30 9.14 7.16 15.85
CA GLU A 30 8.19 8.26 15.57
C GLU A 30 6.76 7.77 15.71
N TRP A 31 6.45 6.57 15.20
CA TRP A 31 5.16 5.92 15.35
C TRP A 31 4.79 5.70 16.82
N LYS A 32 5.71 5.14 17.62
CA LYS A 32 5.49 4.93 19.05
C LYS A 32 5.32 6.25 19.83
N VAL A 33 6.06 7.29 19.45
CA VAL A 33 5.93 8.64 20.05
C VAL A 33 4.57 9.23 19.73
N LEU A 34 4.13 9.17 18.47
CA LEU A 34 2.80 9.64 18.05
C LEU A 34 1.70 8.91 18.83
N LEU A 35 1.78 7.58 18.91
CA LEU A 35 0.79 6.79 19.63
C LEU A 35 0.76 7.07 21.15
N ALA A 36 1.91 7.42 21.74
CA ALA A 36 1.99 7.78 23.15
C ALA A 36 1.40 9.17 23.44
N SER A 37 1.22 10.02 22.44
CA SER A 37 0.64 11.36 22.60
C SER A 37 -0.89 11.39 22.54
N ASP A 38 -1.57 10.24 22.60
CA ASP A 38 -3.03 10.08 22.46
C ASP A 38 -3.59 10.86 21.23
N PRO A 39 -3.13 10.51 20.02
CA PRO A 39 -3.40 11.31 18.84
C PRO A 39 -4.87 11.20 18.41
N GLU A 40 -5.39 12.26 17.81
CA GLU A 40 -6.63 12.17 17.05
C GLU A 40 -6.43 11.34 15.78
N GLU A 41 -7.51 10.74 15.28
CA GLU A 41 -7.52 9.88 14.10
C GLU A 41 -6.88 10.54 12.88
N GLY A 42 -7.21 11.81 12.58
CA GLY A 42 -6.61 12.54 11.46
C GLY A 42 -5.10 12.82 11.60
N ALA A 43 -4.53 12.74 12.81
CA ALA A 43 -3.07 12.79 12.97
C ALA A 43 -2.43 11.42 12.63
N VAL A 44 -3.13 10.34 12.99
CA VAL A 44 -2.72 8.97 12.62
C VAL A 44 -2.82 8.75 11.12
N HIS A 45 -3.93 9.15 10.51
CA HIS A 45 -4.15 9.06 9.07
C HIS A 45 -3.00 9.67 8.28
N ARG A 46 -2.70 10.96 8.54
CA ARG A 46 -1.61 11.68 7.86
C ARG A 46 -0.25 11.03 8.06
N PHE A 47 0.02 10.49 9.25
CA PHE A 47 1.26 9.76 9.50
C PHE A 47 1.36 8.49 8.66
N LEU A 48 0.24 7.75 8.50
CA LEU A 48 0.19 6.55 7.67
C LEU A 48 0.25 6.87 6.17
N GLU A 49 -0.30 8.00 5.73
CA GLU A 49 -0.13 8.51 4.36
C GLU A 49 1.35 8.77 4.04
N ASP A 50 2.09 9.40 4.96
CA ASP A 50 3.52 9.67 4.78
C ASP A 50 4.38 8.40 4.91
N HIS A 51 3.85 7.36 5.55
CA HIS A 51 4.57 6.13 5.89
C HIS A 51 3.78 4.84 5.57
N PRO A 52 3.43 4.58 4.29
CA PRO A 52 2.64 3.41 3.89
C PRO A 52 3.34 2.08 4.16
N VAL A 53 4.65 2.11 4.48
CA VAL A 53 5.44 0.97 4.96
C VAL A 53 4.86 0.31 6.23
N LEU A 54 4.07 1.05 7.01
CA LEU A 54 3.38 0.58 8.22
C LEU A 54 2.06 -0.15 7.91
N LEU A 55 1.42 0.15 6.77
CA LEU A 55 0.10 -0.36 6.44
C LEU A 55 0.17 -1.84 6.01
N PRO A 56 -0.68 -2.72 6.55
CA PRO A 56 -0.72 -4.15 6.18
C PRO A 56 -1.36 -4.36 4.81
N GLY A 57 -1.11 -5.51 4.18
CA GLY A 57 -1.85 -5.99 3.00
C GLY A 57 -1.24 -5.70 1.63
N GLY A 58 -0.25 -4.82 1.54
CA GLY A 58 0.34 -4.44 0.23
C GLY A 58 1.07 -5.55 -0.52
N LEU A 59 1.51 -6.62 0.17
CA LEU A 59 2.39 -7.67 -0.39
C LEU A 59 1.96 -9.10 0.02
N GLY A 60 0.66 -9.35 0.13
CA GLY A 60 0.12 -10.70 0.34
C GLY A 60 0.16 -11.23 1.78
N ASP A 61 0.35 -10.34 2.76
CA ASP A 61 0.21 -10.69 4.19
C ASP A 61 -1.23 -10.56 4.71
N ILE A 62 -2.17 -10.11 3.86
CA ILE A 62 -3.61 -10.09 4.12
C ILE A 62 -4.32 -10.75 2.93
N GLY A 63 -5.12 -11.77 3.21
CA GLY A 63 -5.85 -12.53 2.20
C GLY A 63 -4.98 -13.37 1.27
N PRO A 64 -5.58 -13.97 0.23
CA PRO A 64 -4.90 -14.91 -0.68
C PRO A 64 -4.15 -14.25 -1.85
N GLY A 65 -4.23 -12.92 -2.00
CA GLY A 65 -3.64 -12.16 -3.11
C GLY A 65 -2.22 -11.62 -2.85
N GLY A 66 -1.79 -10.64 -3.64
CA GLY A 66 -0.66 -9.78 -3.28
C GLY A 66 0.75 -10.13 -3.77
N HIS A 67 0.95 -11.31 -4.36
CA HIS A 67 2.27 -11.75 -4.82
C HIS A 67 2.87 -10.91 -5.98
N HIS A 68 2.05 -10.16 -6.71
CA HIS A 68 2.52 -9.21 -7.74
C HIS A 68 2.62 -7.76 -7.24
N GLY A 69 2.41 -7.54 -5.94
CA GLY A 69 2.35 -6.22 -5.35
C GLY A 69 1.07 -5.45 -5.67
N PRO A 70 1.01 -4.20 -5.19
CA PRO A 70 -0.14 -3.33 -5.41
C PRO A 70 -0.08 -2.64 -6.77
N GLU A 71 -1.25 -2.35 -7.31
CA GLU A 71 -1.42 -1.57 -8.52
C GLU A 71 -0.74 -0.20 -8.36
N LEU A 72 -0.03 0.23 -9.41
CA LEU A 72 0.80 1.44 -9.42
C LEU A 72 1.87 1.53 -8.31
N GLY A 73 2.16 0.43 -7.61
CA GLY A 73 3.15 0.43 -6.54
C GLY A 73 2.73 1.22 -5.30
N GLY A 74 1.43 1.44 -5.08
CA GLY A 74 0.97 2.27 -3.96
C GLY A 74 -0.35 1.87 -3.32
N VAL A 75 -0.60 2.46 -2.15
CA VAL A 75 -1.88 2.43 -1.44
C VAL A 75 -2.67 3.67 -1.82
N PHE A 76 -3.97 3.54 -2.00
CA PHE A 76 -4.85 4.71 -2.15
C PHE A 76 -5.27 5.21 -0.77
N SER A 77 -5.14 6.52 -0.53
CA SER A 77 -5.73 7.22 0.63
C SER A 77 -7.13 7.72 0.29
N GLU A 78 -8.07 7.50 1.21
CA GLU A 78 -9.50 7.84 1.11
C GLU A 78 -10.17 7.51 -0.25
N PRO A 79 -9.87 6.34 -0.87
CA PRO A 79 -10.33 6.03 -2.22
C PRO A 79 -11.85 6.00 -2.31
N PRO A 80 -12.46 6.72 -3.27
CA PRO A 80 -13.89 6.64 -3.48
C PRO A 80 -14.30 5.27 -4.05
N LEU A 81 -15.23 4.63 -3.37
CA LEU A 81 -15.99 3.49 -3.88
C LEU A 81 -17.36 4.02 -4.34
N HIS A 82 -17.37 4.59 -5.56
CA HIS A 82 -18.59 5.07 -6.20
C HIS A 82 -19.49 3.91 -6.59
N GLY A 83 -20.70 3.85 -6.04
CA GLY A 83 -21.65 2.79 -6.36
C GLY A 83 -23.01 3.33 -6.78
N LEU A 84 -23.94 2.42 -7.03
CA LEU A 84 -25.35 2.76 -7.28
C LEU A 84 -26.04 3.35 -6.04
N ALA A 85 -25.50 3.06 -4.85
CA ALA A 85 -25.95 3.57 -3.57
C ALA A 85 -25.01 4.68 -3.05
N ARG A 86 -25.02 4.93 -1.74
CA ARG A 86 -24.15 5.93 -1.11
C ARG A 86 -22.67 5.59 -1.33
N ASP A 87 -21.89 6.60 -1.72
CA ASP A 87 -20.43 6.53 -1.80
C ASP A 87 -19.83 6.04 -0.48
N ARG A 88 -18.85 5.13 -0.59
CA ARG A 88 -18.06 4.64 0.54
C ARG A 88 -16.60 5.05 0.34
N ARG A 89 -15.87 5.23 1.44
CA ARG A 89 -14.45 5.58 1.43
C ARG A 89 -13.76 4.83 2.57
N PRO A 90 -12.99 3.79 2.28
CA PRO A 90 -11.98 3.29 3.21
C PRO A 90 -10.94 4.37 3.48
N ASP A 91 -10.32 4.37 4.67
CA ASP A 91 -9.20 5.28 4.93
C ASP A 91 -8.02 4.97 4.01
N PHE A 92 -7.77 3.67 3.80
CA PHE A 92 -6.76 3.20 2.85
C PHE A 92 -7.25 2.00 2.05
N MET A 93 -6.77 1.86 0.82
CA MET A 93 -7.00 0.66 0.02
C MET A 93 -5.77 0.26 -0.78
N TRP A 94 -5.32 -0.98 -0.61
CA TRP A 94 -4.44 -1.61 -1.59
C TRP A 94 -5.27 -2.25 -2.69
N VAL A 95 -4.80 -2.19 -3.93
CA VAL A 95 -5.37 -2.98 -5.02
C VAL A 95 -4.31 -3.95 -5.47
N THR A 96 -4.30 -5.15 -4.90
CA THR A 96 -3.23 -6.12 -5.14
C THR A 96 -3.65 -7.19 -6.13
N ARG A 97 -2.66 -7.87 -6.72
CA ARG A 97 -2.89 -8.88 -7.77
C ARG A 97 -2.14 -10.18 -7.51
N SER A 98 -2.72 -11.28 -7.96
CA SER A 98 -2.06 -12.56 -8.19
C SER A 98 -2.40 -13.05 -9.60
N THR A 99 -1.93 -14.24 -9.98
CA THR A 99 -2.22 -14.82 -11.29
C THR A 99 -3.72 -14.90 -11.58
N SER A 100 -4.53 -15.28 -10.59
CA SER A 100 -5.97 -15.53 -10.76
C SER A 100 -6.88 -14.55 -10.01
N LEU A 101 -6.34 -13.74 -9.11
CA LEU A 101 -7.13 -12.88 -8.23
C LEU A 101 -6.75 -11.40 -8.36
N ILE A 102 -7.76 -10.56 -8.22
CA ILE A 102 -7.64 -9.17 -7.80
C ILE A 102 -8.10 -9.11 -6.34
N THR A 103 -7.28 -8.54 -5.48
CA THR A 103 -7.53 -8.47 -4.04
C THR A 103 -7.43 -7.02 -3.58
N PRO A 104 -8.56 -6.29 -3.57
CA PRO A 104 -8.68 -5.03 -2.85
C PRO A 104 -8.56 -5.30 -1.35
N VAL A 105 -7.68 -4.58 -0.65
CA VAL A 105 -7.57 -4.64 0.81
C VAL A 105 -8.01 -3.29 1.35
N CYS A 106 -9.27 -3.19 1.79
CA CYS A 106 -9.82 -1.98 2.40
C CYS A 106 -9.41 -1.94 3.87
N ILE A 107 -8.92 -0.80 4.33
CA ILE A 107 -8.43 -0.59 5.68
C ILE A 107 -9.21 0.56 6.29
N GLU A 108 -9.87 0.29 7.41
CA GLU A 108 -10.41 1.30 8.33
C GLU A 108 -9.42 1.48 9.48
N ILE A 109 -9.14 2.72 9.83
CA ILE A 109 -8.46 3.12 11.05
C ILE A 109 -9.44 3.88 11.93
N GLU A 110 -9.23 3.77 13.24
CA GLU A 110 -10.06 4.48 14.21
C GLU A 110 -9.17 5.24 15.20
N LYS A 111 -9.71 6.19 15.98
CA LYS A 111 -8.88 6.84 17.00
C LYS A 111 -8.20 5.83 17.94
N PRO A 112 -6.87 5.90 18.21
CA PRO A 112 -6.18 4.89 19.01
C PRO A 112 -6.68 4.72 20.44
N SER A 113 -7.27 5.74 21.06
CA SER A 113 -7.86 5.65 22.41
C SER A 113 -9.28 5.08 22.45
N LYS A 114 -9.90 4.81 21.30
CA LYS A 114 -11.16 4.05 21.25
C LYS A 114 -10.96 2.67 21.84
N ARG A 115 -11.91 2.24 22.67
CA ARG A 115 -11.86 0.93 23.36
C ARG A 115 -12.66 -0.10 22.62
N TRP A 116 -12.15 -1.33 22.62
CA TRP A 116 -12.85 -2.47 22.06
C TRP A 116 -14.02 -2.87 22.96
N PHE A 117 -13.81 -2.87 24.27
CA PHE A 117 -14.78 -3.36 25.24
C PHE A 117 -15.08 -2.35 26.35
N THR A 118 -16.34 -2.37 26.81
CA THR A 118 -16.76 -1.71 28.05
C THR A 118 -16.13 -2.41 29.26
N LYS A 119 -16.22 -1.79 30.45
CA LYS A 119 -15.73 -2.39 31.71
C LYS A 119 -16.37 -3.76 32.01
N ASP A 120 -17.58 -4.00 31.52
CA ASP A 120 -18.29 -5.27 31.67
C ASP A 120 -17.92 -6.30 30.58
N GLY A 121 -16.93 -6.00 29.74
CA GLY A 121 -16.45 -6.86 28.66
C GLY A 121 -17.39 -6.98 27.46
N ARG A 122 -18.34 -6.04 27.28
CA ARG A 122 -19.22 -5.97 26.10
C ARG A 122 -18.58 -5.10 25.00
N PRO A 123 -18.77 -5.39 23.70
CA PRO A 123 -18.31 -4.50 22.64
C PRO A 123 -18.83 -3.08 22.85
N THR A 124 -18.03 -2.07 22.52
CA THR A 124 -18.46 -0.68 22.54
C THR A 124 -19.35 -0.36 21.34
N SER A 125 -20.12 0.73 21.42
CA SER A 125 -20.90 1.23 20.29
C SER A 125 -19.98 1.70 19.15
N GLU A 126 -18.84 2.30 19.49
CA GLU A 126 -17.81 2.71 18.52
C GLU A 126 -17.27 1.51 17.74
N LEU A 127 -16.92 0.42 18.42
CA LEU A 127 -16.49 -0.81 17.75
C LEU A 127 -17.61 -1.37 16.87
N THR A 128 -18.86 -1.29 17.33
CA THR A 128 -20.01 -1.77 16.54
C THR A 128 -20.15 -0.96 15.25
N GLN A 129 -19.98 0.36 15.30
CA GLN A 129 -19.99 1.24 14.13
C GLN A 129 -18.84 0.92 13.16
N ALA A 130 -17.62 0.73 13.68
CA ALA A 130 -16.47 0.35 12.85
C ALA A 130 -16.69 -0.99 12.12
N LEU A 131 -17.27 -1.98 12.79
CA LEU A 131 -17.63 -3.26 12.16
C LEU A 131 -18.76 -3.14 11.14
N ASP A 132 -19.66 -2.17 11.31
CA ASP A 132 -20.72 -1.87 10.35
C ASP A 132 -20.14 -1.26 9.06
N GLN A 133 -19.13 -0.39 9.16
CA GLN A 133 -18.41 0.13 7.99
C GLN A 133 -17.76 -0.99 7.15
N LEU A 134 -17.14 -1.99 7.80
CA LEU A 134 -16.60 -3.15 7.06
C LEU A 134 -17.72 -3.94 6.35
N THR A 135 -18.87 -4.05 7.00
CA THR A 135 -20.06 -4.72 6.45
C THR A 135 -20.59 -3.96 5.24
N ASP A 136 -20.61 -2.63 5.31
CA ASP A 136 -21.01 -1.76 4.21
C ASP A 136 -20.11 -1.95 2.98
N TRP A 137 -18.80 -2.14 3.15
CA TRP A 137 -17.91 -2.44 2.03
C TRP A 137 -18.16 -3.83 1.46
N LYS A 138 -18.44 -4.82 2.30
CA LYS A 138 -18.83 -6.17 1.84
C LYS A 138 -20.08 -6.13 0.97
N VAL A 139 -21.10 -5.39 1.39
CA VAL A 139 -22.31 -5.16 0.59
C VAL A 139 -21.96 -4.43 -0.69
N TRP A 140 -21.11 -3.40 -0.64
CA TRP A 140 -20.72 -2.68 -1.84
C TRP A 140 -20.04 -3.59 -2.87
N PHE A 141 -19.11 -4.44 -2.45
CA PHE A 141 -18.40 -5.36 -3.34
C PHE A 141 -19.24 -6.58 -3.76
N SER A 142 -20.34 -6.91 -3.08
CA SER A 142 -21.21 -8.02 -3.52
C SER A 142 -22.02 -7.67 -4.76
N GLU A 143 -22.22 -6.39 -5.05
CA GLU A 143 -22.97 -5.92 -6.23
C GLU A 143 -22.11 -5.97 -7.51
N PRO A 144 -22.49 -6.73 -8.55
CA PRO A 144 -21.71 -6.86 -9.78
C PRO A 144 -21.42 -5.53 -10.50
N GLU A 145 -22.37 -4.59 -10.45
CA GLU A 145 -22.24 -3.26 -11.06
C GLU A 145 -21.13 -2.46 -10.38
N ASN A 146 -21.05 -2.52 -9.05
CA ASN A 146 -19.99 -1.86 -8.28
C ASN A 146 -18.63 -2.51 -8.57
N GLN A 147 -18.57 -3.84 -8.73
CA GLN A 147 -17.34 -4.50 -9.16
C GLN A 147 -16.88 -4.03 -10.55
N SER A 148 -17.81 -3.81 -11.49
CA SER A 148 -17.49 -3.26 -12.80
C SER A 148 -16.95 -1.82 -12.69
N ILE A 149 -17.56 -0.99 -11.87
CA ILE A 149 -17.08 0.37 -11.59
C ILE A 149 -15.67 0.31 -10.98
N PHE A 150 -15.46 -0.52 -9.97
CA PHE A 150 -14.15 -0.73 -9.33
C PHE A 150 -13.06 -1.05 -10.36
N ARG A 151 -13.32 -2.01 -11.26
CA ARG A 151 -12.36 -2.43 -12.29
C ARG A 151 -12.02 -1.30 -13.24
N LYS A 152 -13.01 -0.52 -13.67
CA LYS A 152 -12.78 0.65 -14.53
C LYS A 152 -11.95 1.71 -13.82
N THR A 153 -12.27 2.01 -12.57
CA THR A 153 -11.62 3.08 -11.79
C THR A 153 -10.20 2.71 -11.39
N TYR A 154 -9.98 1.53 -10.80
CA TYR A 154 -8.71 1.19 -10.17
C TYR A 154 -7.82 0.28 -11.02
N LEU A 155 -8.41 -0.56 -11.87
CA LEU A 155 -7.68 -1.48 -12.76
C LEU A 155 -7.68 -1.02 -14.21
N ARG A 156 -8.32 0.11 -14.53
CA ARG A 156 -8.42 0.64 -15.90
C ARG A 156 -8.98 -0.38 -16.90
N GLY A 157 -9.94 -1.20 -16.45
CA GLY A 157 -10.57 -2.24 -17.27
C GLY A 157 -9.66 -3.43 -17.61
N GLN A 158 -8.55 -3.59 -16.88
CA GLN A 158 -7.69 -4.76 -17.01
C GLN A 158 -8.14 -5.90 -16.09
N TYR A 159 -7.75 -7.13 -16.45
CA TYR A 159 -7.92 -8.32 -15.62
C TYR A 159 -9.38 -8.71 -15.35
N ASP A 160 -10.28 -8.45 -16.31
CA ASP A 160 -11.70 -8.80 -16.21
C ASP A 160 -11.95 -10.30 -16.01
N ASP A 161 -11.01 -11.13 -16.42
CA ASP A 161 -11.00 -12.60 -16.26
C ASP A 161 -10.64 -13.07 -14.85
N ARG A 162 -10.07 -12.20 -14.00
CA ARG A 162 -9.63 -12.56 -12.64
C ARG A 162 -10.73 -12.31 -11.63
N GLN A 163 -10.88 -13.22 -10.67
CA GLN A 163 -11.87 -13.07 -9.61
C GLN A 163 -11.52 -11.88 -8.69
N LEU A 164 -12.52 -11.05 -8.36
CA LEU A 164 -12.38 -10.00 -7.37
C LEU A 164 -12.69 -10.58 -5.98
N LEU A 165 -11.71 -10.57 -5.08
CA LEU A 165 -11.85 -11.11 -3.73
C LEU A 165 -11.32 -10.09 -2.71
N PRO A 166 -12.18 -9.16 -2.25
CA PRO A 166 -11.78 -8.11 -1.31
C PRO A 166 -11.48 -8.65 0.08
N GLN A 167 -10.67 -7.91 0.82
CA GLN A 167 -10.32 -8.15 2.23
C GLN A 167 -10.50 -6.86 3.03
N TYR A 168 -10.77 -6.99 4.32
CA TYR A 168 -11.20 -5.88 5.16
C TYR A 168 -10.35 -5.86 6.44
N VAL A 169 -9.62 -4.78 6.66
CA VAL A 169 -8.75 -4.61 7.83
C VAL A 169 -9.35 -3.52 8.70
N LEU A 170 -9.43 -3.80 10.00
CA LEU A 170 -9.76 -2.80 11.01
C LEU A 170 -8.56 -2.63 11.94
N ILE A 171 -8.02 -1.41 12.00
CA ILE A 171 -6.97 -1.01 12.91
C ILE A 171 -7.60 -0.15 13.99
N TYR A 172 -7.74 -0.71 15.20
CA TYR A 172 -8.57 -0.13 16.24
C TYR A 172 -7.93 -0.29 17.62
N GLY A 173 -7.94 0.78 18.40
CA GLY A 173 -7.50 0.76 19.79
C GLY A 173 -6.01 0.43 20.01
N ARG A 174 -5.61 0.40 21.29
CA ARG A 174 -4.25 0.05 21.73
C ARG A 174 -4.18 -1.40 22.24
N ALA A 175 -3.03 -2.04 22.07
CA ALA A 175 -2.73 -3.36 22.64
C ALA A 175 -2.75 -3.37 24.17
N LYS A 176 -2.52 -2.21 24.81
CA LYS A 176 -2.58 -2.03 26.27
C LYS A 176 -3.91 -2.49 26.89
N GLU A 177 -5.03 -2.44 26.15
CA GLU A 177 -6.33 -2.98 26.60
C GLU A 177 -6.28 -4.51 26.85
N PHE A 178 -5.39 -5.22 26.16
CA PHE A 178 -5.25 -6.68 26.21
C PHE A 178 -3.96 -7.16 26.90
N ASP A 179 -3.01 -6.26 27.16
CA ASP A 179 -1.70 -6.57 27.77
C ASP A 179 -1.62 -6.13 29.24
N SER A 180 -2.62 -5.42 29.74
CA SER A 180 -2.65 -4.90 31.11
C SER A 180 -3.96 -5.20 31.84
N PHE A 181 -3.88 -5.29 33.16
CA PHE A 181 -5.04 -5.41 34.04
C PHE A 181 -5.63 -4.04 34.45
N GLU A 182 -5.15 -2.95 33.87
CA GLU A 182 -5.55 -1.59 34.23
C GLU A 182 -7.03 -1.33 33.91
N TYR A 183 -7.52 -1.91 32.80
CA TYR A 183 -8.87 -1.66 32.30
C TYR A 183 -9.82 -2.84 32.49
N HIS A 184 -9.28 -4.06 32.47
CA HIS A 184 -10.06 -5.29 32.46
C HIS A 184 -9.44 -6.32 33.40
N THR A 185 -10.28 -7.03 34.15
CA THR A 185 -9.84 -8.10 35.08
C THR A 185 -9.37 -9.35 34.34
N ARG A 186 -9.81 -9.55 33.09
CA ARG A 186 -9.50 -10.71 32.25
C ARG A 186 -9.15 -10.32 30.81
N PRO A 187 -8.03 -9.61 30.59
CA PRO A 187 -7.63 -9.15 29.26
C PRO A 187 -7.33 -10.31 28.28
N ASP A 188 -6.90 -11.46 28.80
CA ASP A 188 -6.73 -12.73 28.06
C ASP A 188 -8.03 -13.18 27.37
N ARG A 189 -9.15 -13.10 28.08
CA ARG A 189 -10.47 -13.49 27.59
C ARG A 189 -10.95 -12.51 26.52
N LEU A 190 -10.69 -11.23 26.69
CA LEU A 190 -11.10 -10.19 25.72
C LEU A 190 -10.32 -10.29 24.41
N ARG A 191 -9.02 -10.63 24.46
CA ARG A 191 -8.24 -10.93 23.26
C ARG A 191 -8.89 -12.07 22.46
N LYS A 192 -9.22 -13.19 23.13
CA LYS A 192 -9.93 -14.30 22.48
C LYS A 192 -11.28 -13.85 21.92
N LYS A 193 -12.06 -13.09 22.69
CA LYS A 193 -13.36 -12.58 22.24
C LYS A 193 -13.24 -11.75 20.96
N ARG A 194 -12.26 -10.84 20.89
CA ARG A 194 -11.95 -10.06 19.68
C ARG A 194 -11.68 -10.98 18.50
N ASP A 195 -10.88 -12.03 18.69
CA ASP A 195 -10.56 -12.96 17.62
C ASP A 195 -11.80 -13.74 17.13
N TYR A 196 -12.73 -14.11 18.02
CA TYR A 196 -14.01 -14.73 17.67
C TYR A 196 -15.05 -13.77 17.07
N MET A 197 -14.89 -12.46 17.20
CA MET A 197 -15.79 -11.48 16.58
C MET A 197 -15.52 -11.29 15.09
N ARG A 198 -14.32 -11.66 14.63
CA ARG A 198 -13.87 -11.53 13.25
C ARG A 198 -14.70 -12.42 12.32
N ARG A 199 -15.23 -11.84 11.25
CA ARG A 199 -15.98 -12.56 10.21
C ARG A 199 -15.02 -13.00 9.09
N PRO A 200 -15.47 -13.81 8.11
CA PRO A 200 -14.65 -14.13 6.94
C PRO A 200 -14.11 -12.86 6.26
N ASP A 201 -12.89 -12.96 5.73
CA ASP A 201 -12.17 -11.89 5.01
C ASP A 201 -11.85 -10.63 5.82
N GLU A 202 -12.08 -10.66 7.14
CA GLU A 202 -11.72 -9.57 8.04
C GLU A 202 -10.38 -9.84 8.74
N SER A 203 -9.64 -8.78 9.06
CA SER A 203 -8.44 -8.82 9.90
C SER A 203 -8.48 -7.68 10.90
N PHE A 204 -8.35 -8.02 12.18
CA PHE A 204 -8.35 -7.04 13.27
C PHE A 204 -6.94 -6.83 13.81
N MET A 205 -6.55 -5.57 13.91
CA MET A 205 -5.24 -5.12 14.39
C MET A 205 -5.41 -3.99 15.40
N THR A 206 -4.43 -3.87 16.28
CA THR A 206 -4.27 -2.67 17.13
C THR A 206 -3.23 -1.76 16.50
N PHE A 207 -3.22 -0.47 16.82
CA PHE A 207 -2.18 0.42 16.30
C PHE A 207 -0.76 -0.01 16.68
N ASP A 208 -0.60 -0.67 17.83
CA ASP A 208 0.68 -1.22 18.29
C ASP A 208 1.24 -2.36 17.44
N SER A 209 0.41 -3.04 16.63
CA SER A 209 0.88 -4.13 15.76
C SER A 209 1.39 -3.65 14.40
N LEU A 210 1.28 -2.35 14.10
CA LEU A 210 1.82 -1.79 12.87
C LEU A 210 3.33 -1.60 13.01
N GLU A 211 4.07 -2.21 12.10
CA GLU A 211 5.53 -2.16 12.06
C GLU A 211 5.99 -1.98 10.61
N PRO A 212 7.06 -1.19 10.37
CA PRO A 212 7.56 -0.96 9.03
C PRO A 212 8.15 -2.27 8.49
N LYS A 213 7.61 -2.73 7.36
CA LYS A 213 8.13 -3.92 6.67
C LYS A 213 9.07 -3.53 5.54
N GLN A 214 10.27 -4.11 5.51
CA GLN A 214 11.30 -3.76 4.54
C GLN A 214 10.83 -4.00 3.10
N GLU A 215 10.02 -5.03 2.86
CA GLU A 215 9.52 -5.33 1.52
C GLU A 215 8.64 -4.21 0.95
N ARG A 216 8.07 -3.36 1.82
CA ARG A 216 7.20 -2.22 1.45
C ARG A 216 7.92 -0.88 1.41
N ALA A 217 9.23 -0.86 1.61
CA ALA A 217 9.97 0.40 1.75
C ALA A 217 9.86 1.31 0.52
N GLU A 218 9.52 0.78 -0.65
CA GLU A 218 9.40 1.56 -1.89
C GLU A 218 7.95 1.87 -2.29
N LEU A 219 6.96 1.41 -1.52
CA LEU A 219 5.55 1.65 -1.83
C LEU A 219 5.15 3.10 -1.54
N THR A 220 4.33 3.68 -2.42
CA THR A 220 3.88 5.07 -2.34
C THR A 220 2.45 5.17 -1.80
N THR A 221 2.03 6.39 -1.47
CA THR A 221 0.62 6.71 -1.19
C THR A 221 0.06 7.50 -2.37
N LEU A 222 -1.13 7.13 -2.81
CA LEU A 222 -1.82 7.65 -3.97
C LEU A 222 -3.11 8.34 -3.53
N ALA A 223 -3.49 9.39 -4.25
CA ALA A 223 -4.83 9.97 -4.17
C ALA A 223 -5.58 9.65 -5.46
N MET A 224 -6.85 9.30 -5.37
CA MET A 224 -7.71 9.18 -6.56
C MET A 224 -8.42 10.52 -6.80
N THR A 225 -8.16 11.15 -7.94
CA THR A 225 -8.79 12.40 -8.37
C THR A 225 -9.78 12.15 -9.50
N SER A 226 -10.51 13.19 -9.94
CA SER A 226 -11.36 13.10 -11.14
C SER A 226 -10.57 12.77 -12.41
N ASP A 227 -9.29 13.13 -12.45
CA ASP A 227 -8.41 12.97 -13.62
C ASP A 227 -7.60 11.67 -13.56
N GLY A 228 -7.81 10.86 -12.52
CA GLY A 228 -7.11 9.62 -12.26
C GLY A 228 -6.22 9.67 -11.02
N PRO A 229 -5.37 8.65 -10.84
CA PRO A 229 -4.52 8.52 -9.67
C PRO A 229 -3.33 9.49 -9.72
N GLU A 230 -3.00 10.08 -8.58
CA GLU A 230 -1.84 10.96 -8.41
C GLU A 230 -1.00 10.53 -7.20
N LEU A 231 0.31 10.84 -7.23
CA LEU A 231 1.17 10.66 -6.07
C LEU A 231 0.80 11.63 -4.95
N LEU A 232 0.36 11.09 -3.82
CA LEU A 232 0.13 11.85 -2.59
C LEU A 232 1.42 11.99 -1.78
N ALA A 233 2.07 10.86 -1.51
CA ALA A 233 3.33 10.78 -0.76
C ALA A 233 4.26 9.71 -1.35
N ILE A 234 5.57 9.94 -1.23
CA ILE A 234 6.61 8.99 -1.63
C ILE A 234 7.49 8.63 -0.44
N PRO A 235 7.98 7.38 -0.33
CA PRO A 235 8.93 7.03 0.71
C PRO A 235 10.32 7.59 0.37
N PRO A 236 11.15 7.93 1.37
CA PRO A 236 12.51 8.41 1.12
C PRO A 236 13.40 7.37 0.41
N THR A 237 13.01 6.10 0.52
CA THR A 237 13.65 4.91 -0.04
C THR A 237 13.23 4.58 -1.48
N LEU A 238 12.26 5.29 -2.06
CA LEU A 238 11.77 5.05 -3.42
C LEU A 238 12.91 4.96 -4.43
N THR A 239 13.07 3.84 -5.11
CA THR A 239 14.01 3.73 -6.22
C THR A 239 13.28 3.89 -7.56
N THR A 240 14.03 4.28 -8.59
CA THR A 240 13.49 4.47 -9.94
C THR A 240 14.23 3.57 -10.92
N GLY A 241 13.50 2.89 -11.80
CA GLY A 241 14.04 1.97 -12.80
C GLY A 241 13.15 1.88 -14.03
N PRO A 242 13.45 0.98 -14.98
CA PRO A 242 12.63 0.80 -16.18
C PRO A 242 11.13 0.61 -15.89
N PHE A 243 10.78 -0.11 -14.82
CA PHE A 243 9.40 -0.32 -14.40
C PHE A 243 8.69 0.98 -13.96
N THR A 244 9.45 1.97 -13.48
CA THR A 244 8.92 3.29 -13.12
C THR A 244 8.28 3.97 -14.33
N GLY A 245 8.71 3.68 -15.57
CA GLY A 245 8.15 4.31 -16.76
C GLY A 245 6.64 4.12 -16.90
N TYR A 246 6.16 2.89 -16.73
CA TYR A 246 4.72 2.58 -16.75
C TYR A 246 3.97 3.35 -15.65
N VAL A 247 4.46 3.28 -14.41
CA VAL A 247 3.83 3.96 -13.26
C VAL A 247 3.85 5.48 -13.42
N ALA A 248 4.93 6.03 -13.97
CA ALA A 248 5.12 7.47 -14.14
C ALA A 248 4.20 8.07 -15.20
N THR A 249 3.92 7.34 -16.29
CA THR A 249 2.93 7.76 -17.29
C THR A 249 1.54 7.87 -16.66
N GLU A 250 1.19 6.95 -15.75
CA GLU A 250 -0.14 6.89 -15.13
C GLU A 250 -0.31 7.90 -13.99
N LEU A 251 0.68 8.00 -13.09
CA LEU A 251 0.65 8.88 -11.91
C LEU A 251 1.10 10.32 -12.20
N ARG A 252 1.51 10.60 -13.44
CA ARG A 252 1.92 11.92 -13.92
C ARG A 252 3.09 12.49 -13.11
N SER A 253 2.95 13.73 -12.63
CA SER A 253 4.03 14.54 -12.06
C SER A 253 4.35 14.15 -10.61
N PRO A 254 5.62 13.83 -10.27
CA PRO A 254 6.01 13.49 -8.90
C PRO A 254 6.28 14.73 -8.02
N HIS A 255 6.30 15.93 -8.60
CA HIS A 255 6.86 17.13 -7.97
C HIS A 255 6.21 17.47 -6.63
N ALA A 256 4.87 17.43 -6.53
CA ALA A 256 4.16 17.79 -5.31
C ALA A 256 4.45 16.80 -4.16
N ALA A 257 4.45 15.50 -4.43
CA ALA A 257 4.76 14.47 -3.44
C ALA A 257 6.23 14.54 -3.00
N VAL A 258 7.16 14.73 -3.94
CA VAL A 258 8.59 14.90 -3.65
C VAL A 258 8.85 16.14 -2.80
N ALA A 259 8.22 17.27 -3.13
CA ALA A 259 8.40 18.53 -2.42
C ALA A 259 7.94 18.43 -0.96
N ARG A 260 6.79 17.77 -0.72
CA ARG A 260 6.19 17.55 0.60
C ARG A 260 7.02 16.64 1.52
N ASN A 261 7.80 15.71 0.96
CA ASN A 261 8.59 14.78 1.76
C ASN A 261 9.70 15.52 2.54
N LYS A 262 9.61 15.50 3.87
CA LYS A 262 10.56 16.16 4.79
C LYS A 262 11.83 15.35 5.09
N LEU A 263 11.83 14.06 4.76
CA LEU A 263 12.95 13.14 4.97
C LEU A 263 13.94 13.13 3.79
N LEU A 264 13.54 13.68 2.64
CA LEU A 264 14.41 13.81 1.48
C LEU A 264 15.23 15.10 1.52
N SER A 265 16.55 14.99 1.30
CA SER A 265 17.39 16.14 1.00
C SER A 265 17.05 16.74 -0.36
N ASP A 266 17.34 18.02 -0.58
CA ASP A 266 17.07 18.69 -1.86
C ASP A 266 17.76 18.01 -3.04
N GLN A 267 19.01 17.54 -2.83
CA GLN A 267 19.72 16.73 -3.83
C GLN A 267 18.95 15.46 -4.19
N ARG A 268 18.42 14.76 -3.19
CA ARG A 268 17.66 13.53 -3.41
C ARG A 268 16.31 13.81 -4.05
N LYS A 269 15.63 14.89 -3.67
CA LYS A 269 14.39 15.37 -4.32
C LYS A 269 14.61 15.60 -5.81
N GLY A 270 15.64 16.38 -6.16
CA GLY A 270 16.01 16.65 -7.56
C GLY A 270 16.28 15.37 -8.34
N HIS A 271 17.07 14.46 -7.77
CA HIS A 271 17.38 13.18 -8.40
C HIS A 271 16.14 12.31 -8.64
N VAL A 272 15.23 12.19 -7.66
CA VAL A 272 14.00 11.39 -7.83
C VAL A 272 13.14 11.96 -8.96
N VAL A 273 12.95 13.28 -9.00
CA VAL A 273 12.19 13.95 -10.07
C VAL A 273 12.84 13.71 -11.44
N GLU A 274 14.14 13.96 -11.55
CA GLU A 274 14.90 13.76 -12.80
C GLU A 274 14.74 12.33 -13.32
N ARG A 275 14.94 11.33 -12.45
CA ARG A 275 14.87 9.93 -12.84
C ARG A 275 13.46 9.46 -13.16
N TRP A 276 12.45 9.96 -12.44
CA TRP A 276 11.05 9.70 -12.73
C TRP A 276 10.68 10.17 -14.13
N LEU A 277 10.98 11.43 -14.45
CA LEU A 277 10.70 12.02 -15.76
C LEU A 277 11.50 11.36 -16.88
N HIS A 278 12.75 10.97 -16.61
CA HIS A 278 13.54 10.19 -17.55
C HIS A 278 12.87 8.87 -17.92
N TRP A 279 12.44 8.07 -16.93
CA TRP A 279 11.80 6.79 -17.21
C TRP A 279 10.43 6.94 -17.85
N GLN A 280 9.68 7.98 -17.50
CA GLN A 280 8.44 8.35 -18.17
C GLN A 280 8.69 8.61 -19.67
N SER A 281 9.68 9.46 -19.99
CA SER A 281 10.04 9.76 -21.38
C SER A 281 10.52 8.53 -22.15
N VAL A 282 11.30 7.65 -21.52
CA VAL A 282 11.75 6.38 -22.13
C VAL A 282 10.56 5.47 -22.47
N HIS A 283 9.53 5.44 -21.63
CA HIS A 283 8.33 4.63 -21.85
C HIS A 283 7.39 5.22 -22.92
N GLU A 284 7.30 6.55 -22.98
CA GLU A 284 6.50 7.27 -23.98
C GLU A 284 7.18 7.35 -25.36
N ALA A 285 8.50 7.15 -25.43
CA ALA A 285 9.22 7.16 -26.68
C ALA A 285 8.70 6.06 -27.63
N PRO A 286 8.48 6.36 -28.94
CA PRO A 286 8.15 5.35 -29.92
C PRO A 286 9.20 4.24 -29.91
N ALA A 287 8.77 2.98 -30.00
CA ALA A 287 9.67 1.84 -30.09
C ALA A 287 10.55 1.95 -31.35
N HIS A 288 11.67 2.65 -31.26
CA HIS A 288 12.62 2.75 -32.35
C HIS A 288 13.35 1.42 -32.50
N GLY A 289 12.92 0.65 -33.51
CA GLY A 289 13.68 -0.45 -34.07
C GLY A 289 13.58 -1.77 -33.32
N LEU A 290 12.43 -2.44 -33.42
CA LEU A 290 12.50 -3.89 -33.57
C LEU A 290 13.34 -4.16 -34.83
N ARG A 291 14.61 -4.51 -34.63
CA ARG A 291 15.42 -5.17 -35.65
C ARG A 291 14.60 -6.35 -36.14
N THR A 292 13.96 -6.20 -37.30
CA THR A 292 13.49 -7.32 -38.07
C THR A 292 14.73 -8.14 -38.38
N TYR A 293 14.87 -9.28 -37.69
CA TYR A 293 15.71 -10.35 -38.21
C TYR A 293 15.02 -10.83 -39.49
N SER A 294 15.34 -10.15 -40.59
CA SER A 294 15.14 -10.65 -41.94
C SER A 294 15.95 -11.94 -42.04
N ASN A 295 15.27 -13.08 -41.89
CA ASN A 295 15.78 -14.35 -42.38
C ASN A 295 15.80 -14.28 -43.91
N ARG A 296 16.88 -13.70 -44.46
CA ARG A 296 17.35 -14.03 -45.80
C ARG A 296 18.47 -15.04 -45.66
N LYS A 297 18.12 -16.30 -45.89
CA LYS A 297 18.92 -17.26 -46.65
C LYS A 297 17.91 -17.90 -47.60
N GLY A 298 17.96 -17.79 -48.92
CA GLY A 298 19.13 -17.67 -49.77
C GLY A 298 19.62 -19.09 -50.07
N GLU A 299 19.18 -19.59 -51.22
CA GLU A 299 19.49 -20.85 -51.93
C GLU A 299 18.58 -22.04 -51.64
#